data_AF-A0A1V4MVB2-F1
#
_entry.id   AF-A0A1V4MVB2-F1
#
_cell.length_a   1.000
_cell.length_b   1.000
_cell.length_c   1.000
_cell.angle_alpha   90.00
_cell.angle_beta   90.00
_cell.angle_gamma   90.00
#
_symmetry.space_group_name_H-M   'P 1'
#
loop_
_entity.id
_entity.type
_entity.pdbx_description
1 polymer ?
#
loop_
_entity_poly.entity_id
_entity_poly.type
_entity_poly.pdbx_seq_one_letter_code
_entity_poly.pdbx_strand_id
1 'polypeptide(L)'
;MKHRILPLLPFLAAALLVRFQFLLEMDVLLPLEGLYVDEVTFFGTPFVEGIEGFSRPPGMFVAATLLGAAGSVTAARVLMSVLSLVPALVLFLAFGCRNRWGRTFSVAMAFSPFLLLFGTQLMPAVPAAVLVSLSLYAALRNEYLLSGFAAGAAMLFRAELAMVPLVLLPLSTGERFRLWGRFAGGSAAAVLPVVVLNLLAGAGPVIAANGGENLWLGTDWGLISTPPGTEFEELVSTGDSPGTGDRVFLGRALDAVSSDPLRWTGMGISKVAAFLSLPGPGRNFETGWIMKSTFLFALLPLTLAAMSLGTGCSFGGGEEEYWKRISVSVVMTGVLAAFVFFPSARFRTAVIPAFWFLASGCTGSTRRRLLGGAAPAALIVLLSLFHTYPGMERPGLTAVLAAQHELSTGNLGASFEYLDDAVSRGFRGADLHNIRGALLSLSGRRVEGLGEFRRALESAPESPTIWKNLAVSLWSNGLYRESVEAARNAVHLNPLLREELAPILVREEDLR
;
A
#
# COMPACT_ATOMS: atom_id res chain seq x y z
N MET A 1 5.74 -35.14 3.55
CA MET A 1 5.37 -33.89 2.83
C MET A 1 5.53 -34.01 1.31
N LYS A 2 6.65 -34.52 0.76
CA LYS A 2 6.89 -34.60 -0.70
C LYS A 2 5.75 -35.23 -1.52
N HIS A 3 5.21 -36.39 -1.13
CA HIS A 3 4.11 -37.04 -1.86
C HIS A 3 2.77 -36.26 -1.83
N ARG A 4 2.59 -35.35 -0.87
CA ARG A 4 1.34 -34.58 -0.76
C ARG A 4 1.30 -33.40 -1.72
N ILE A 5 2.45 -32.76 -2.00
CA ILE A 5 2.54 -31.51 -2.79
C ILE A 5 2.62 -31.78 -4.30
N LEU A 6 2.96 -33.02 -4.71
CA LEU A 6 3.13 -33.40 -6.12
C LEU A 6 2.04 -32.87 -7.07
N PRO A 7 0.73 -32.90 -6.70
CA PRO A 7 -0.33 -32.38 -7.58
C PRO A 7 -0.35 -30.85 -7.75
N LEU A 8 0.31 -30.09 -6.87
CA LEU A 8 0.39 -28.63 -6.92
C LEU A 8 1.65 -28.13 -7.64
N LEU A 9 2.73 -28.91 -7.65
CA LEU A 9 4.01 -28.54 -8.26
C LEU A 9 3.92 -27.99 -9.69
N PRO A 10 3.18 -28.60 -10.65
CA PRO A 10 3.10 -28.04 -12.00
C PRO A 10 2.45 -26.65 -12.02
N PHE A 11 1.48 -26.41 -11.15
CA PHE A 11 0.82 -25.11 -11.03
C PHE A 11 1.73 -24.06 -10.39
N LEU A 12 2.51 -24.42 -9.36
CA LEU A 12 3.51 -23.51 -8.78
C LEU A 12 4.61 -23.17 -9.78
N ALA A 13 5.09 -24.15 -10.55
CA ALA A 13 6.09 -23.92 -11.59
C ALA A 13 5.56 -22.97 -12.68
N ALA A 14 4.34 -23.20 -13.17
CA ALA A 14 3.69 -22.30 -14.13
C ALA A 14 3.46 -20.91 -13.54
N ALA A 15 3.00 -20.80 -12.29
CA ALA A 15 2.79 -19.53 -11.62
C ALA A 15 4.10 -18.76 -11.37
N LEU A 16 5.22 -19.47 -11.16
CA LEU A 16 6.56 -18.87 -11.07
C LEU A 16 7.03 -18.37 -12.44
N LEU A 17 6.79 -19.12 -13.51
CA LEU A 17 7.15 -18.73 -14.87
C LEU A 17 6.40 -17.45 -15.31
N VAL A 18 5.10 -17.34 -15.00
CA VAL A 18 4.33 -16.11 -15.24
C VAL A 18 4.94 -14.91 -14.49
N ARG A 19 5.34 -15.09 -13.22
CA ARG A 19 5.99 -14.02 -12.45
C ARG A 19 7.35 -13.63 -13.02
N PHE A 20 8.13 -14.60 -13.48
CA PHE A 20 9.43 -14.33 -14.08
C PHE A 20 9.29 -13.54 -15.39
N GLN A 21 8.34 -13.93 -16.25
CA GLN A 21 8.03 -13.16 -17.45
C GLN A 21 7.62 -11.73 -17.12
N PHE A 22 6.73 -11.56 -16.12
CA PHE A 22 6.32 -10.24 -15.68
C PHE A 22 7.50 -9.41 -15.15
N LEU A 23 8.40 -10.00 -14.35
CA LEU A 23 9.60 -9.33 -13.86
C LEU A 23 10.49 -8.82 -15.00
N LEU A 24 10.62 -9.56 -16.09
CA LEU A 24 11.42 -9.16 -17.26
C LEU A 24 10.79 -8.01 -18.04
N GLU A 25 9.46 -7.95 -18.12
CA GLU A 25 8.74 -6.91 -18.86
C GLU A 25 8.42 -5.68 -18.01
N MET A 26 8.41 -5.83 -16.68
CA MET A 26 7.95 -4.79 -15.77
C MET A 26 8.81 -3.52 -15.85
N ASP A 27 10.14 -3.63 -16.02
CA ASP A 27 11.01 -2.44 -16.14
C ASP A 27 10.78 -1.68 -17.47
N VAL A 28 10.30 -2.36 -18.52
CA VAL A 28 9.87 -1.72 -19.78
C VAL A 28 8.50 -1.05 -19.61
N LEU A 29 7.61 -1.68 -18.85
CA LEU A 29 6.27 -1.18 -18.60
C LEU A 29 6.25 -0.06 -17.54
N LEU A 30 7.23 -0.05 -16.63
CA LEU A 30 7.38 0.81 -15.46
C LEU A 30 8.88 0.91 -15.11
N PRO A 31 9.62 1.88 -15.67
CA PRO A 31 11.04 2.03 -15.38
C PRO A 31 11.28 2.18 -13.87
N LEU A 32 12.29 1.43 -13.42
CA LEU A 32 12.64 1.08 -12.04
C LEU A 32 12.72 2.26 -11.07
N GLU A 33 13.07 3.41 -11.60
CA GLU A 33 13.36 4.59 -10.83
C GLU A 33 12.23 5.65 -10.98
N GLY A 34 11.29 5.41 -11.91
CA GLY A 34 10.10 6.23 -12.18
C GLY A 34 8.81 5.70 -11.55
N LEU A 35 8.69 4.40 -11.28
CA LEU A 35 7.94 3.91 -10.12
C LEU A 35 8.21 2.45 -9.78
N TYR A 36 8.77 2.27 -8.59
CA TYR A 36 8.28 1.27 -7.66
C TYR A 36 7.83 2.01 -6.40
N VAL A 37 7.06 1.41 -5.48
CA VAL A 37 6.91 2.02 -4.14
C VAL A 37 8.31 2.23 -3.60
N ASP A 38 8.84 3.46 -3.64
CA ASP A 38 10.28 3.77 -3.61
C ASP A 38 11.08 2.61 -3.05
N GLU A 39 11.37 1.64 -3.92
CA GLU A 39 11.70 0.30 -3.44
C GLU A 39 13.07 0.33 -2.82
N VAL A 40 13.92 1.21 -3.35
CA VAL A 40 15.21 1.55 -2.79
C VAL A 40 15.05 2.08 -1.37
N THR A 41 14.15 3.02 -1.10
CA THR A 41 13.91 3.52 0.27
C THR A 41 13.15 2.51 1.14
N PHE A 42 12.18 1.76 0.61
CA PHE A 42 11.44 0.71 1.32
C PHE A 42 12.33 -0.47 1.70
N PHE A 43 13.39 -0.71 0.93
CA PHE A 43 14.30 -1.84 1.05
C PHE A 43 15.71 -1.46 1.56
N GLY A 44 16.06 -0.18 1.60
CA GLY A 44 17.31 0.28 2.19
C GLY A 44 17.31 0.08 3.70
N THR A 45 18.44 -0.09 4.37
CA THR A 45 18.43 -0.16 5.84
C THR A 45 18.51 1.26 6.41
N PRO A 46 17.99 1.54 7.63
CA PRO A 46 18.09 2.87 8.26
C PRO A 46 19.54 3.21 8.66
N PHE A 47 20.48 2.31 8.36
CA PHE A 47 21.91 2.45 8.59
C PHE A 47 22.67 2.85 7.31
N VAL A 48 21.98 3.09 6.21
CA VAL A 48 22.56 3.65 4.97
C VAL A 48 22.45 5.17 5.02
N GLU A 49 23.58 5.86 4.86
CA GLU A 49 23.63 7.32 4.73
C GLU A 49 22.75 7.82 3.58
N GLY A 50 21.99 8.90 3.79
CA GLY A 50 21.18 9.56 2.76
C GLY A 50 19.74 9.04 2.59
N ILE A 51 19.32 8.00 3.31
CA ILE A 51 17.91 7.57 3.34
C ILE A 51 17.19 8.29 4.49
N GLU A 52 16.54 9.42 4.19
CA GLU A 52 15.64 10.07 5.14
C GLU A 52 14.36 9.25 5.34
N GLY A 53 13.90 9.18 6.60
CA GLY A 53 12.90 8.22 7.05
C GLY A 53 11.51 8.48 6.48
N PHE A 54 11.20 7.91 5.32
CA PHE A 54 9.81 7.64 4.97
C PHE A 54 9.21 6.70 6.03
N SER A 55 7.98 6.97 6.48
CA SER A 55 7.29 6.13 7.46
C SER A 55 6.92 4.76 6.86
N ARG A 56 7.85 3.82 6.87
CA ARG A 56 7.61 2.45 6.41
C ARG A 56 7.24 1.51 7.56
N PRO A 57 6.45 0.45 7.28
CA PRO A 57 6.10 -0.50 8.32
C PRO A 57 7.36 -1.11 8.96
N PRO A 58 7.42 -1.25 10.29
CA PRO A 58 8.60 -1.77 10.99
C PRO A 58 9.08 -3.13 10.47
N GLY A 59 8.14 -3.99 10.04
CA GLY A 59 8.45 -5.29 9.45
C GLY A 59 9.31 -5.19 8.19
N MET A 60 9.21 -4.09 7.42
CA MET A 60 10.03 -3.88 6.24
C MET A 60 11.50 -3.69 6.57
N PHE A 61 11.88 -3.22 7.78
CA PHE A 61 13.29 -3.19 8.18
C PHE A 61 13.87 -4.60 8.35
N VAL A 62 13.07 -5.51 8.90
CA VAL A 62 13.47 -6.93 9.04
C VAL A 62 13.56 -7.58 7.67
N ALA A 63 12.56 -7.35 6.81
CA ALA A 63 12.59 -7.84 5.43
C ALA A 63 13.79 -7.28 4.68
N ALA A 64 14.03 -5.97 4.73
CA ALA A 64 15.20 -5.30 4.14
C ALA A 64 16.52 -5.86 4.67
N THR A 65 16.63 -6.18 5.96
CA THR A 65 17.87 -6.77 6.50
C THR A 65 18.09 -8.19 5.98
N LEU A 66 17.03 -9.01 5.95
CA LEU A 66 17.10 -10.39 5.48
C LEU A 66 17.31 -10.49 3.96
N LEU A 67 16.65 -9.61 3.21
CA LEU A 67 16.65 -9.58 1.76
C LEU A 67 17.81 -8.73 1.21
N GLY A 68 18.22 -7.68 1.92
CA GLY A 68 19.33 -6.76 1.58
C GLY A 68 20.72 -7.40 1.64
N ALA A 69 20.84 -8.58 2.25
CA ALA A 69 21.95 -9.49 2.02
C ALA A 69 22.13 -9.88 0.53
N ALA A 70 21.15 -9.60 -0.34
CA ALA A 70 21.23 -9.84 -1.78
C ALA A 70 21.87 -8.71 -2.61
N GLY A 71 22.08 -7.51 -2.04
CA GLY A 71 22.74 -6.38 -2.72
C GLY A 71 22.08 -5.85 -4.01
N SER A 72 20.89 -6.34 -4.38
CA SER A 72 20.21 -6.02 -5.64
C SER A 72 18.69 -5.98 -5.46
N VAL A 73 18.06 -4.88 -5.90
CA VAL A 73 16.59 -4.72 -5.93
C VAL A 73 15.94 -5.81 -6.78
N THR A 74 16.54 -6.16 -7.92
CA THR A 74 16.05 -7.25 -8.79
C THR A 74 16.04 -8.59 -8.05
N ALA A 75 17.12 -8.91 -7.32
CA ALA A 75 17.18 -10.15 -6.53
C ALA A 75 16.12 -10.16 -5.42
N ALA A 76 15.89 -9.02 -4.77
CA ALA A 76 14.84 -8.86 -3.78
C ALA A 76 13.45 -9.11 -4.37
N ARG A 77 13.15 -8.61 -5.57
CA ARG A 77 11.87 -8.85 -6.26
C ARG A 77 11.67 -10.31 -6.62
N VAL A 78 12.71 -10.98 -7.10
CA VAL A 78 12.66 -12.43 -7.38
C VAL A 78 12.29 -13.18 -6.10
N LEU A 79 12.91 -12.83 -4.98
CA LEU A 79 12.62 -13.46 -3.70
C LEU A 79 11.19 -13.15 -3.21
N MET A 80 10.74 -11.90 -3.30
CA MET A 80 9.36 -11.52 -3.00
C MET A 80 8.34 -12.26 -3.87
N SER A 81 8.68 -12.45 -5.14
CA SER A 81 7.88 -13.17 -6.12
C SER A 81 7.73 -14.64 -5.74
N VAL A 82 8.81 -15.28 -5.31
CA VAL A 82 8.77 -16.64 -4.76
C VAL A 82 7.98 -16.69 -3.45
N LEU A 83 8.19 -15.74 -2.53
CA LEU A 83 7.46 -15.68 -1.25
C LEU A 83 5.95 -15.49 -1.46
N SER A 84 5.53 -14.78 -2.50
CA SER A 84 4.12 -14.61 -2.85
C SER A 84 3.38 -15.92 -3.16
N LEU A 85 4.10 -17.02 -3.42
CA LEU A 85 3.51 -18.35 -3.63
C LEU A 85 3.28 -19.13 -2.32
N VAL A 86 3.89 -18.72 -1.20
CA VAL A 86 3.75 -19.42 0.09
C VAL A 86 2.29 -19.49 0.55
N PRO A 87 1.46 -18.44 0.45
CA PRO A 87 0.03 -18.57 0.75
C PRO A 87 -0.65 -19.72 0.01
N ALA A 88 -0.41 -19.86 -1.31
CA ALA A 88 -0.98 -20.94 -2.11
C ALA A 88 -0.53 -22.32 -1.62
N LEU A 89 0.76 -22.46 -1.31
CA LEU A 89 1.33 -23.70 -0.77
C LEU A 89 0.73 -24.05 0.59
N VAL A 90 0.64 -23.08 1.50
CA VAL A 90 0.11 -23.27 2.85
C VAL A 90 -1.36 -23.68 2.79
N LEU A 91 -2.17 -23.01 1.96
CA LEU A 91 -3.57 -23.35 1.76
C LEU A 91 -3.75 -24.76 1.17
N PHE A 92 -2.85 -25.19 0.30
CA PHE A 92 -2.88 -26.54 -0.25
C PHE A 92 -2.55 -27.60 0.80
N LEU A 93 -1.56 -27.33 1.66
CA LEU A 93 -1.21 -28.22 2.77
C LEU A 93 -2.34 -28.29 3.80
N ALA A 94 -3.02 -27.18 4.05
CA ALA A 94 -4.16 -27.08 4.95
C ALA A 94 -5.40 -27.83 4.41
N PHE A 95 -5.75 -27.58 3.14
CA PHE A 95 -7.05 -27.97 2.57
C PHE A 95 -6.96 -28.75 1.27
N GLY A 96 -6.00 -28.41 0.40
CA GLY A 96 -5.86 -29.00 -0.94
C GLY A 96 -5.60 -30.50 -0.96
N CYS A 97 -4.96 -31.05 0.05
CA CYS A 97 -4.78 -32.51 0.15
C CYS A 97 -6.08 -33.27 0.46
N ARG A 98 -7.12 -32.59 0.96
CA ARG A 98 -8.34 -33.23 1.48
C ARG A 98 -9.45 -33.33 0.45
N ASN A 99 -9.58 -32.37 -0.47
CA ASN A 99 -10.62 -32.40 -1.49
C ASN A 99 -10.23 -31.59 -2.75
N ARG A 100 -10.95 -31.80 -3.86
CA ARG A 100 -10.70 -31.11 -5.15
C ARG A 100 -10.90 -29.59 -5.08
N TRP A 101 -11.76 -29.11 -4.17
CA TRP A 101 -12.07 -27.69 -4.02
C TRP A 101 -10.94 -26.93 -3.32
N GLY A 102 -10.31 -27.52 -2.31
CA GLY A 102 -9.10 -27.00 -1.67
C GLY A 102 -7.93 -26.95 -2.65
N ARG A 103 -7.84 -27.89 -3.61
CA ARG A 103 -6.84 -27.81 -4.70
C ARG A 103 -7.11 -26.64 -5.62
N THR A 104 -8.35 -26.51 -6.07
CA THR A 104 -8.81 -25.43 -6.95
C THR A 104 -8.55 -24.07 -6.30
N PHE A 105 -8.88 -23.93 -5.03
CA PHE A 105 -8.59 -22.77 -4.19
C PHE A 105 -7.09 -22.41 -4.17
N SER A 106 -6.25 -23.41 -3.93
CA SER A 106 -4.80 -23.19 -3.81
C SER A 106 -4.15 -22.83 -5.14
N VAL A 107 -4.59 -23.45 -6.23
CA VAL A 107 -4.15 -23.10 -7.59
C VAL A 107 -4.57 -21.68 -7.93
N ALA A 108 -5.81 -21.31 -7.67
CA ALA A 108 -6.29 -19.95 -7.90
C ALA A 108 -5.51 -18.90 -7.09
N MET A 109 -5.06 -19.24 -5.88
CA MET A 109 -4.19 -18.36 -5.09
C MET A 109 -2.83 -18.15 -5.75
N ALA A 110 -2.24 -19.19 -6.34
CA ALA A 110 -0.97 -19.09 -7.04
C ALA A 110 -1.03 -18.16 -8.26
N PHE A 111 -2.18 -18.12 -8.95
CA PHE A 111 -2.43 -17.27 -10.13
C PHE A 111 -3.20 -15.99 -9.82
N SER A 112 -3.39 -15.65 -8.54
CA SER A 112 -4.06 -14.41 -8.16
C SER A 112 -3.36 -13.21 -8.82
N PRO A 113 -4.04 -12.40 -9.65
CA PRO A 113 -3.40 -11.28 -10.34
C PRO A 113 -2.83 -10.25 -9.37
N PHE A 114 -3.37 -10.17 -8.17
CA PHE A 114 -2.83 -9.31 -7.13
C PHE A 114 -1.55 -9.84 -6.51
N LEU A 115 -1.49 -11.13 -6.16
CA LEU A 115 -0.23 -11.69 -5.69
C LEU A 115 0.82 -11.74 -6.77
N LEU A 116 0.42 -11.83 -8.04
CA LEU A 116 1.32 -11.66 -9.17
C LEU A 116 1.91 -10.24 -9.14
N LEU A 117 1.05 -9.22 -9.20
CA LEU A 117 1.48 -7.82 -9.25
C LEU A 117 2.26 -7.35 -8.01
N PHE A 118 1.76 -7.66 -6.81
CA PHE A 118 2.44 -7.30 -5.55
C PHE A 118 3.62 -8.23 -5.25
N GLY A 119 3.61 -9.46 -5.76
CA GLY A 119 4.71 -10.41 -5.64
C GLY A 119 5.95 -9.96 -6.38
N THR A 120 5.80 -9.21 -7.47
CA THR A 120 6.93 -8.68 -8.22
C THR A 120 7.46 -7.37 -7.66
N GLN A 121 6.94 -6.90 -6.52
CA GLN A 121 7.31 -5.64 -5.86
C GLN A 121 7.72 -5.89 -4.39
N LEU A 122 8.53 -5.00 -3.81
CA LEU A 122 8.99 -5.03 -2.42
C LEU A 122 7.98 -4.33 -1.52
N MET A 123 6.79 -4.93 -1.43
CA MET A 123 5.66 -4.39 -0.69
C MET A 123 5.43 -5.14 0.63
N PRO A 124 4.95 -4.46 1.70
CA PRO A 124 4.62 -5.10 2.97
C PRO A 124 3.45 -6.10 2.87
N ALA A 125 2.68 -6.06 1.79
CA ALA A 125 1.52 -6.93 1.60
C ALA A 125 1.90 -8.42 1.48
N VAL A 126 3.00 -8.74 0.80
CA VAL A 126 3.41 -10.14 0.56
C VAL A 126 3.91 -10.80 1.85
N PRO A 127 4.84 -10.22 2.64
CA PRO A 127 5.28 -10.83 3.89
C PRO A 127 4.14 -10.93 4.90
N ALA A 128 3.25 -9.93 4.95
CA ALA A 128 2.02 -10.01 5.75
C ALA A 128 1.14 -11.20 5.32
N ALA A 129 0.90 -11.39 4.01
CA ALA A 129 0.10 -12.51 3.51
C ALA A 129 0.74 -13.88 3.81
N VAL A 130 2.07 -13.98 3.74
CA VAL A 130 2.83 -15.17 4.15
C VAL A 130 2.58 -15.47 5.63
N LEU A 131 2.79 -14.48 6.50
CA LEU A 131 2.67 -14.63 7.96
C LEU A 131 1.22 -14.91 8.39
N VAL A 132 0.22 -14.29 7.77
CA VAL A 132 -1.21 -14.60 8.00
C VAL A 132 -1.53 -16.03 7.57
N SER A 133 -0.98 -16.50 6.44
CA SER A 133 -1.19 -17.88 5.99
C SER A 133 -0.55 -18.88 6.96
N LEU A 134 0.66 -18.59 7.46
CA LEU A 134 1.33 -19.41 8.48
C LEU A 134 0.56 -19.39 9.81
N SER A 135 0.02 -18.23 10.21
CA SER A 135 -0.84 -18.08 11.38
C SER A 135 -2.06 -19.00 11.29
N LEU A 136 -2.72 -19.03 10.13
CA LEU A 136 -3.83 -19.93 9.84
C LEU A 136 -3.42 -21.40 9.94
N TYR A 137 -2.27 -21.76 9.37
CA TYR A 137 -1.75 -23.14 9.41
C TYR A 137 -1.41 -23.61 10.83
N ALA A 138 -0.84 -22.75 11.66
CA ALA A 138 -0.60 -23.03 13.07
C ALA A 138 -1.92 -23.18 13.85
N ALA A 139 -2.92 -22.34 13.59
CA ALA A 139 -4.25 -22.45 14.20
C ALA A 139 -4.92 -23.80 13.86
N LEU A 140 -4.81 -24.27 12.61
CA LEU A 140 -5.31 -25.60 12.17
C LEU A 140 -4.67 -26.77 12.93
N ARG A 141 -3.51 -26.55 13.55
CA ARG A 141 -2.79 -27.53 14.38
C ARG A 141 -3.00 -27.34 15.87
N ASN A 142 -3.91 -26.45 16.27
CA ASN A 142 -4.15 -26.03 17.65
C ASN A 142 -2.95 -25.32 18.32
N GLU A 143 -2.01 -24.80 17.52
CA GLU A 143 -0.84 -24.06 18.00
C GLU A 143 -1.15 -22.55 18.12
N TYR A 144 -2.13 -22.21 18.96
CA TYR A 144 -2.71 -20.86 19.01
C TYR A 144 -1.73 -19.75 19.43
N LEU A 145 -0.73 -20.06 20.25
CA LEU A 145 0.31 -19.10 20.63
C LEU A 145 1.20 -18.75 19.43
N LEU A 146 1.63 -19.76 18.66
CA LEU A 146 2.42 -19.57 17.44
C LEU A 146 1.59 -18.89 16.34
N SER A 147 0.31 -19.27 16.22
CA SER A 147 -0.65 -18.61 15.34
C SER A 147 -0.75 -17.12 15.67
N GLY A 148 -0.90 -16.79 16.96
CA GLY A 148 -0.88 -15.42 17.46
C GLY A 148 0.41 -14.70 17.11
N PHE A 149 1.56 -15.31 17.39
CA PHE A 149 2.87 -14.70 17.11
C PHE A 149 3.05 -14.40 15.61
N ALA A 150 2.69 -15.32 14.73
CA ALA A 150 2.74 -15.09 13.28
C ALA A 150 1.77 -13.96 12.84
N ALA A 151 0.57 -13.89 13.43
CA ALA A 151 -0.36 -12.78 13.16
C ALA A 151 0.20 -11.44 13.67
N GLY A 152 0.79 -11.41 14.86
CA GLY A 152 1.45 -10.23 15.42
C GLY A 152 2.64 -9.77 14.57
N ALA A 153 3.47 -10.70 14.09
CA ALA A 153 4.54 -10.39 13.15
C ALA A 153 3.99 -9.80 11.84
N ALA A 154 2.84 -10.27 11.36
CA ALA A 154 2.17 -9.69 10.19
C ALA A 154 1.71 -8.23 10.46
N MET A 155 1.32 -7.89 11.70
CA MET A 155 0.95 -6.52 12.10
C MET A 155 2.12 -5.53 11.95
N LEU A 156 3.37 -5.99 12.05
CA LEU A 156 4.55 -5.15 11.82
C LEU A 156 4.67 -4.71 10.35
N PHE A 157 4.07 -5.46 9.43
CA PHE A 157 3.97 -5.09 8.00
C PHE A 157 2.66 -4.35 7.70
N ARG A 158 1.59 -4.71 8.39
CA ARG A 158 0.21 -4.24 8.15
C ARG A 158 -0.48 -3.97 9.49
N ALA A 159 -0.28 -2.77 10.03
CA ALA A 159 -0.72 -2.40 11.37
C ALA A 159 -2.24 -2.56 11.58
N GLU A 160 -3.05 -2.45 10.53
CA GLU A 160 -4.50 -2.62 10.62
C GLU A 160 -4.93 -4.05 11.00
N LEU A 161 -4.06 -5.05 10.82
CA LEU A 161 -4.30 -6.41 11.32
C LEU A 161 -4.39 -6.49 12.85
N ALA A 162 -3.96 -5.44 13.58
CA ALA A 162 -4.14 -5.35 15.02
C ALA A 162 -5.61 -5.33 15.47
N MET A 163 -6.56 -5.06 14.56
CA MET A 163 -7.98 -5.21 14.87
C MET A 163 -8.44 -6.68 14.92
N VAL A 164 -7.69 -7.64 14.37
CA VAL A 164 -8.10 -9.06 14.34
C VAL A 164 -8.31 -9.63 15.74
N PRO A 165 -7.36 -9.52 16.71
CA PRO A 165 -7.62 -9.95 18.08
C PRO A 165 -8.82 -9.24 18.73
N LEU A 166 -9.01 -7.94 18.46
CA LEU A 166 -10.10 -7.15 19.04
C LEU A 166 -11.47 -7.61 18.53
N VAL A 167 -11.59 -7.89 17.24
CA VAL A 167 -12.83 -8.37 16.63
C VAL A 167 -13.11 -9.83 17.01
N LEU A 168 -12.07 -10.66 17.21
CA LEU A 168 -12.24 -12.03 17.70
C LEU A 168 -12.74 -12.10 19.15
N LEU A 169 -12.42 -11.11 19.98
CA LEU A 169 -12.75 -11.10 21.41
C LEU A 169 -14.26 -11.34 21.69
N PRO A 170 -15.21 -10.54 21.16
CA PRO A 170 -16.64 -10.77 21.38
C PRO A 170 -17.13 -12.10 20.78
N LEU A 171 -16.39 -12.67 19.83
CA LEU A 171 -16.67 -13.99 19.24
C LEU A 171 -16.07 -15.14 20.05
N SER A 172 -15.38 -14.90 21.16
CA SER A 172 -14.60 -15.91 21.88
C SER A 172 -15.15 -16.21 23.26
N THR A 173 -16.26 -16.95 23.34
CA THR A 173 -16.94 -17.33 24.60
C THR A 173 -16.51 -18.70 25.14
N GLY A 174 -16.61 -18.90 26.46
CA GLY A 174 -16.32 -20.18 27.12
C GLY A 174 -14.86 -20.62 26.96
N GLU A 175 -14.62 -21.89 26.62
CA GLU A 175 -13.26 -22.42 26.39
C GLU A 175 -12.51 -21.70 25.27
N ARG A 176 -13.22 -21.12 24.30
CA ARG A 176 -12.62 -20.37 23.19
C ARG A 176 -11.99 -19.05 23.65
N PHE A 177 -12.44 -18.50 24.78
CA PHE A 177 -11.80 -17.31 25.38
C PHE A 177 -10.34 -17.59 25.75
N ARG A 178 -10.04 -18.80 26.24
CA ARG A 178 -8.66 -19.21 26.56
C ARG A 178 -7.81 -19.33 25.29
N LEU A 179 -8.39 -19.85 24.20
CA LEU A 179 -7.70 -19.93 22.90
C LEU A 179 -7.43 -18.55 22.32
N TRP A 180 -8.42 -17.65 22.40
CA TRP A 180 -8.25 -16.24 22.08
C TRP A 180 -7.15 -15.60 22.90
N GLY A 181 -7.11 -15.82 24.22
CA GLY A 181 -6.06 -15.28 25.09
C GLY A 181 -4.66 -15.74 24.69
N ARG A 182 -4.49 -17.02 24.28
CA ARG A 182 -3.22 -17.53 23.74
C ARG A 182 -2.85 -16.86 22.42
N PHE A 183 -3.81 -16.70 21.52
CA PHE A 183 -3.61 -16.01 20.24
C PHE A 183 -3.26 -14.53 20.41
N ALA A 184 -4.01 -13.83 21.27
CA ALA A 184 -3.79 -12.42 21.59
C ALA A 184 -2.44 -12.21 22.30
N GLY A 185 -2.09 -13.07 23.25
CA GLY A 185 -0.80 -13.06 23.93
C GLY A 185 0.37 -13.28 22.97
N GLY A 186 0.26 -14.23 22.04
CA GLY A 186 1.26 -14.43 20.98
C GLY A 186 1.37 -13.21 20.06
N SER A 187 0.24 -12.63 19.66
CA SER A 187 0.21 -11.41 18.83
C SER A 187 0.90 -10.24 19.52
N ALA A 188 0.59 -10.02 20.80
CA ALA A 188 1.19 -8.98 21.61
C ALA A 188 2.70 -9.17 21.78
N ALA A 189 3.17 -10.42 21.99
CA ALA A 189 4.59 -10.71 22.13
C ALA A 189 5.42 -10.30 20.90
N ALA A 190 4.86 -10.37 19.69
CA ALA A 190 5.55 -9.95 18.47
C ALA A 190 5.60 -8.42 18.30
N VAL A 191 4.57 -7.71 18.77
CA VAL A 191 4.38 -6.27 18.50
C VAL A 191 4.91 -5.38 19.63
N LEU A 192 4.85 -5.86 20.87
CA LEU A 192 5.20 -5.09 22.07
C LEU A 192 6.62 -4.49 22.04
N PRO A 193 7.67 -5.19 21.55
CA PRO A 193 9.00 -4.58 21.47
C PRO A 193 9.03 -3.30 20.62
N VAL A 194 8.33 -3.29 19.50
CA VAL A 194 8.27 -2.12 18.60
C VAL A 194 7.48 -0.98 19.25
N VAL A 195 6.35 -1.29 19.87
CA VAL A 195 5.53 -0.30 20.60
C VAL A 195 6.33 0.34 21.74
N VAL A 196 7.10 -0.44 22.49
CA VAL A 196 7.96 0.07 23.57
C VAL A 196 9.06 0.97 23.00
N LEU A 197 9.72 0.58 21.90
CA LEU A 197 10.73 1.42 21.27
C LEU A 197 10.17 2.74 20.77
N ASN A 198 9.01 2.72 20.11
CA ASN A 198 8.33 3.94 19.64
C ASN A 198 7.91 4.85 20.80
N LEU A 199 7.43 4.26 21.90
CA LEU A 199 7.08 5.01 23.10
C LEU A 199 8.32 5.69 23.70
N LEU A 200 9.45 4.99 23.80
CA LEU A 200 10.71 5.53 24.29
C LEU A 200 11.27 6.63 23.35
N ALA A 201 11.00 6.55 22.05
CA ALA A 201 11.36 7.55 21.07
C ALA A 201 10.41 8.77 21.02
N GLY A 202 9.35 8.78 21.84
CA GLY A 202 8.39 9.90 21.92
C GLY A 202 7.22 9.84 20.94
N ALA A 203 7.16 8.83 20.05
CA ALA A 203 6.10 8.66 19.06
C ALA A 203 4.78 8.09 19.64
N GLY A 204 4.78 7.70 20.93
CA GLY A 204 3.62 7.11 21.60
C GLY A 204 3.48 5.60 21.39
N PRO A 205 2.42 4.96 21.93
CA PRO A 205 2.26 3.50 21.92
C PRO A 205 1.71 2.98 20.59
N VAL A 206 2.35 3.34 19.48
CA VAL A 206 1.94 2.99 18.12
C VAL A 206 2.80 1.86 17.56
N ILE A 207 2.21 1.00 16.71
CA ILE A 207 2.96 -0.04 15.99
C ILE A 207 3.85 0.61 14.92
N ALA A 208 3.32 1.63 14.24
CA ALA A 208 4.03 2.41 13.24
C ALA A 208 3.88 3.90 13.55
N ALA A 209 4.96 4.67 13.39
CA ALA A 209 5.04 6.10 13.72
C ALA A 209 4.27 7.05 12.76
N ASN A 210 3.36 6.50 11.96
CA ASN A 210 2.45 7.21 11.06
C ASN A 210 0.99 6.83 11.31
N GLY A 211 0.69 6.32 12.52
CA GLY A 211 -0.66 5.89 12.87
C GLY A 211 -1.63 7.07 12.88
N GLY A 212 -1.20 8.21 13.43
CA GLY A 212 -1.98 9.45 13.46
C GLY A 212 -2.17 10.04 12.06
N GLU A 213 -1.10 10.05 11.26
CA GLU A 213 -1.15 10.48 9.86
C GLU A 213 -2.14 9.63 9.04
N ASN A 214 -2.02 8.30 9.08
CA ASN A 214 -2.92 7.40 8.34
C ASN A 214 -4.39 7.50 8.77
N LEU A 215 -4.62 7.84 10.04
CA LEU A 215 -5.96 8.12 10.55
C LEU A 215 -6.49 9.44 10.00
N TRP A 216 -5.70 10.51 10.01
CA TRP A 216 -6.08 11.81 9.45
C TRP A 216 -6.31 11.79 7.94
N LEU A 217 -5.40 11.15 7.21
CA LEU A 217 -5.61 10.83 5.79
C LEU A 217 -6.91 10.03 5.59
N GLY A 218 -7.32 9.28 6.62
CA GLY A 218 -8.53 8.47 6.68
C GLY A 218 -9.81 9.27 6.93
N THR A 219 -9.70 10.55 7.30
CA THR A 219 -10.84 11.40 7.68
C THR A 219 -11.09 12.57 6.75
N ASP A 220 -10.18 12.84 5.79
CA ASP A 220 -10.27 13.98 4.87
C ASP A 220 -10.52 13.55 3.40
N TRP A 221 -11.52 14.17 2.78
CA TRP A 221 -11.93 13.87 1.39
C TRP A 221 -10.94 14.37 0.35
N GLY A 222 -10.40 15.57 0.53
CA GLY A 222 -9.43 16.16 -0.39
C GLY A 222 -8.17 15.32 -0.41
N LEU A 223 -7.74 14.87 0.77
CA LEU A 223 -6.60 13.98 0.88
C LEU A 223 -6.81 12.69 0.11
N ILE A 224 -7.97 12.02 0.17
CA ILE A 224 -8.24 10.75 -0.53
C ILE A 224 -8.04 10.84 -2.05
N SER A 225 -8.36 11.99 -2.63
CA SER A 225 -8.22 12.28 -4.06
C SER A 225 -6.82 12.71 -4.50
N THR A 226 -5.96 13.18 -3.60
CA THR A 226 -4.66 13.78 -3.98
C THR A 226 -3.52 12.77 -3.90
N PRO A 227 -2.92 12.24 -4.98
CA PRO A 227 -1.79 11.30 -4.88
C PRO A 227 -0.58 11.93 -4.18
N PRO A 228 0.39 11.12 -3.71
CA PRO A 228 1.70 11.64 -3.34
C PRO A 228 2.29 12.50 -4.46
N GLY A 229 2.95 13.59 -4.07
CA GLY A 229 3.43 14.64 -4.96
C GLY A 229 3.34 16.00 -4.26
N THR A 230 3.64 17.05 -5.01
CA THR A 230 3.68 18.46 -4.56
C THR A 230 2.41 18.92 -3.85
N GLU A 231 1.24 18.51 -4.32
CA GLU A 231 -0.07 18.84 -3.73
C GLU A 231 -0.38 18.02 -2.46
N PHE A 232 0.16 16.81 -2.34
CA PHE A 232 0.01 16.02 -1.12
C PHE A 232 0.93 16.53 -0.01
N GLU A 233 2.14 16.96 -0.36
CA GLU A 233 3.08 17.61 0.54
C GLU A 233 2.49 18.87 1.17
N GLU A 234 1.76 19.70 0.41
CA GLU A 234 1.03 20.86 0.96
C GLU A 234 0.11 20.46 2.14
N LEU A 235 -0.56 19.32 2.03
CA LEU A 235 -1.47 18.86 3.06
C LEU A 235 -0.71 18.27 4.27
N VAL A 236 0.38 17.51 4.03
CA VAL A 236 1.06 16.74 5.08
C VAL A 236 2.32 17.40 5.68
N SER A 237 2.84 18.49 5.10
CA SER A 237 4.13 19.13 5.46
C SER A 237 4.15 19.84 6.81
N THR A 238 2.98 20.15 7.38
CA THR A 238 2.82 21.02 8.55
C THR A 238 2.90 20.28 9.90
N GLY A 239 3.40 19.04 9.92
CA GLY A 239 3.64 18.26 11.13
C GLY A 239 5.04 18.51 11.68
N ASP A 240 5.20 19.53 12.53
CA ASP A 240 6.46 19.85 13.21
C ASP A 240 7.06 18.59 13.87
N SER A 241 8.27 18.19 13.45
CA SER A 241 9.17 17.22 14.09
C SER A 241 8.73 15.74 14.29
N PRO A 242 9.69 14.78 14.28
CA PRO A 242 9.44 13.32 14.36
C PRO A 242 8.63 12.83 15.58
N GLY A 243 8.54 13.62 16.66
CA GLY A 243 7.79 13.28 17.88
C GLY A 243 6.45 14.00 18.06
N THR A 244 6.18 15.04 17.27
CA THR A 244 5.01 15.93 17.41
C THR A 244 4.03 15.79 16.24
N GLY A 245 4.49 15.34 15.06
CA GLY A 245 3.65 15.10 13.88
C GLY A 245 2.48 14.14 14.12
N ASP A 246 2.72 12.98 14.76
CA ASP A 246 1.66 11.96 14.97
C ASP A 246 0.53 12.48 15.88
N ARG A 247 0.85 13.34 16.86
CA ARG A 247 -0.15 14.01 17.72
C ARG A 247 -0.93 15.08 16.96
N VAL A 248 -0.25 15.86 16.11
CA VAL A 248 -0.89 16.88 15.27
C VAL A 248 -1.90 16.22 14.33
N PHE A 249 -1.50 15.15 13.63
CA PHE A 249 -2.40 14.43 12.73
C PHE A 249 -3.55 13.76 13.49
N LEU A 250 -3.29 13.15 14.65
CA LEU A 250 -4.37 12.61 15.47
C LEU A 250 -5.39 13.70 15.86
N GLY A 251 -4.91 14.89 16.26
CA GLY A 251 -5.78 16.04 16.54
C GLY A 251 -6.62 16.43 15.32
N ARG A 252 -5.99 16.61 14.15
CA ARG A 252 -6.68 16.92 12.90
C ARG A 252 -7.72 15.87 12.53
N ALA A 253 -7.43 14.59 12.75
CA ALA A 253 -8.37 13.51 12.49
C ALA A 253 -9.61 13.62 13.38
N LEU A 254 -9.42 13.85 14.69
CA LEU A 254 -10.51 14.02 15.64
C LEU A 254 -11.33 15.28 15.35
N ASP A 255 -10.69 16.38 14.96
CA ASP A 255 -11.35 17.61 14.56
C ASP A 255 -12.16 17.41 13.26
N ALA A 256 -11.61 16.72 12.27
CA ALA A 256 -12.32 16.39 11.02
C ALA A 256 -13.57 15.53 11.27
N VAL A 257 -13.46 14.53 12.17
CA VAL A 257 -14.59 13.66 12.54
C VAL A 257 -15.66 14.43 13.31
N SER A 258 -15.25 15.29 14.25
CA SER A 258 -16.18 16.00 15.13
C SER A 258 -16.87 17.20 14.46
N SER A 259 -16.18 17.88 13.53
CA SER A 259 -16.73 19.04 12.82
C SER A 259 -17.79 18.68 11.78
N ASP A 260 -17.68 17.52 11.10
CA ASP A 260 -18.68 17.03 10.15
C ASP A 260 -18.87 15.50 10.21
N PRO A 261 -19.59 14.99 11.23
CA PRO A 261 -19.76 13.55 11.43
C PRO A 261 -20.52 12.85 10.29
N LEU A 262 -21.45 13.57 9.64
CA LEU A 262 -22.25 13.00 8.55
C LEU A 262 -21.40 12.79 7.30
N ARG A 263 -20.59 13.78 6.92
CA ARG A 263 -19.67 13.66 5.79
C ARG A 263 -18.59 12.60 6.03
N TRP A 264 -18.07 12.50 7.26
CA TRP A 264 -17.16 11.43 7.64
C TRP A 264 -17.82 10.05 7.56
N THR A 265 -19.05 9.92 8.05
CA THR A 265 -19.81 8.65 7.96
C THR A 265 -20.04 8.25 6.50
N GLY A 266 -20.45 9.20 5.66
CA GLY A 266 -20.61 8.96 4.22
C GLY A 266 -19.30 8.53 3.54
N MET A 267 -18.17 9.11 3.96
CA MET A 267 -16.85 8.69 3.52
C MET A 267 -16.54 7.26 3.91
N GLY A 268 -16.73 6.92 5.19
CA GLY A 268 -16.47 5.58 5.68
C GLY A 268 -17.31 4.53 4.94
N ILE A 269 -18.59 4.81 4.67
CA ILE A 269 -19.44 3.95 3.83
C ILE A 269 -18.86 3.80 2.42
N SER A 270 -18.46 4.89 1.78
CA SER A 270 -17.87 4.88 0.43
C SER A 270 -16.56 4.06 0.38
N LYS A 271 -15.73 4.17 1.43
CA LYS A 271 -14.50 3.38 1.55
C LYS A 271 -14.78 1.90 1.79
N VAL A 272 -15.76 1.57 2.62
CA VAL A 272 -16.18 0.17 2.85
C VAL A 272 -16.76 -0.44 1.57
N ALA A 273 -17.57 0.30 0.82
CA ALA A 273 -18.06 -0.14 -0.48
C ALA A 273 -16.89 -0.34 -1.47
N ALA A 274 -15.90 0.56 -1.46
CA ALA A 274 -14.70 0.42 -2.29
C ALA A 274 -13.81 -0.77 -1.87
N PHE A 275 -13.74 -1.09 -0.57
CA PHE A 275 -13.06 -2.27 -0.05
C PHE A 275 -13.66 -3.58 -0.58
N LEU A 276 -14.96 -3.59 -0.91
CA LEU A 276 -15.67 -4.73 -1.51
C LEU A 276 -15.81 -4.64 -3.04
N SER A 277 -15.27 -3.59 -3.66
CA SER A 277 -15.21 -3.45 -5.11
C SER A 277 -13.92 -4.06 -5.66
N LEU A 278 -13.95 -4.54 -6.90
CA LEU A 278 -12.74 -4.87 -7.64
C LEU A 278 -11.88 -3.61 -7.74
N PRO A 279 -10.55 -3.77 -7.68
CA PRO A 279 -9.67 -2.67 -7.96
C PRO A 279 -9.87 -2.10 -9.35
N GLY A 280 -10.40 -0.88 -9.38
CA GLY A 280 -10.13 0.07 -10.45
C GLY A 280 -8.68 0.60 -10.43
N PRO A 281 -8.42 1.70 -11.13
CA PRO A 281 -7.17 2.44 -11.09
C PRO A 281 -6.83 2.90 -9.67
N GLY A 282 -5.54 2.82 -9.33
CA GLY A 282 -5.01 3.17 -8.03
C GLY A 282 -4.59 4.64 -7.98
N ARG A 283 -4.46 5.17 -6.76
CA ARG A 283 -4.01 6.54 -6.52
C ARG A 283 -2.51 6.74 -6.74
N ASN A 284 -1.69 5.78 -6.34
CA ASN A 284 -0.21 5.87 -6.42
C ASN A 284 0.36 5.00 -7.54
N PHE A 285 -0.50 4.24 -8.20
CA PHE A 285 -0.13 3.22 -9.16
C PHE A 285 -1.27 3.07 -10.14
N GLU A 286 -0.97 3.12 -11.43
CA GLU A 286 -1.97 2.93 -12.47
C GLU A 286 -2.27 1.42 -12.62
N THR A 287 -2.68 0.78 -11.52
CA THR A 287 -3.03 -0.65 -11.44
C THR A 287 -4.00 -1.03 -12.55
N GLY A 288 -5.00 -0.18 -12.82
CA GLY A 288 -5.96 -0.41 -13.89
C GLY A 288 -5.32 -0.42 -15.28
N TRP A 289 -4.40 0.50 -15.56
CA TRP A 289 -3.64 0.51 -16.82
C TRP A 289 -2.76 -0.74 -16.93
N ILE A 290 -1.99 -1.08 -15.90
CA ILE A 290 -1.10 -2.25 -15.91
C ILE A 290 -1.89 -3.54 -16.08
N MET A 291 -2.97 -3.70 -15.32
CA MET A 291 -3.84 -4.87 -15.42
C MET A 291 -4.49 -5.02 -16.80
N LYS A 292 -4.75 -3.89 -17.49
CA LYS A 292 -5.26 -3.86 -18.86
C LYS A 292 -4.15 -4.18 -19.88
N SER A 293 -3.01 -3.52 -19.78
CA SER A 293 -1.86 -3.69 -20.68
C SER A 293 -1.26 -5.10 -20.62
N THR A 294 -1.26 -5.72 -19.44
CA THR A 294 -0.73 -7.08 -19.22
C THR A 294 -1.81 -8.16 -19.27
N PHE A 295 -3.06 -7.79 -19.56
CA PHE A 295 -4.22 -8.68 -19.60
C PHE A 295 -4.50 -9.47 -18.29
N LEU A 296 -3.82 -9.13 -17.18
CA LEU A 296 -4.01 -9.77 -15.87
C LEU A 296 -5.45 -9.64 -15.35
N PHE A 297 -6.18 -8.61 -15.78
CA PHE A 297 -7.60 -8.47 -15.45
C PHE A 297 -8.44 -9.69 -15.89
N ALA A 298 -8.06 -10.40 -16.95
CA ALA A 298 -8.79 -11.58 -17.41
C ALA A 298 -8.72 -12.76 -16.41
N LEU A 299 -7.66 -12.84 -15.60
CA LEU A 299 -7.53 -13.87 -14.55
C LEU A 299 -8.41 -13.57 -13.34
N LEU A 300 -8.83 -12.32 -13.15
CA LEU A 300 -9.49 -11.87 -11.94
C LEU A 300 -10.84 -12.57 -11.68
N PRO A 301 -11.80 -12.65 -12.64
CA PRO A 301 -13.06 -13.36 -12.39
C PRO A 301 -12.86 -14.86 -12.13
N LEU A 302 -11.92 -15.48 -12.84
CA LEU A 302 -11.61 -16.91 -12.71
C LEU A 302 -11.02 -17.24 -11.34
N THR A 303 -10.04 -16.45 -10.91
CA THR A 303 -9.42 -16.60 -9.58
C THR A 303 -10.46 -16.35 -8.48
N LEU A 304 -11.26 -15.30 -8.56
CA LEU A 304 -12.33 -15.07 -7.58
C LEU A 304 -13.34 -16.24 -7.55
N ALA A 305 -13.90 -16.66 -8.69
CA ALA A 305 -14.83 -17.79 -8.73
C ALA A 305 -14.22 -19.07 -8.12
N ALA A 306 -13.00 -19.42 -8.53
CA ALA A 306 -12.29 -20.60 -8.05
C ALA A 306 -12.04 -20.56 -6.55
N MET A 307 -11.72 -19.38 -6.01
CA MET A 307 -11.43 -19.24 -4.59
C MET A 307 -12.68 -19.24 -3.73
N SER A 308 -13.75 -18.59 -4.16
CA SER A 308 -15.03 -18.59 -3.46
C SER A 308 -15.64 -20.00 -3.35
N LEU A 309 -15.67 -20.70 -4.48
CA LEU A 309 -16.14 -22.08 -4.53
C LEU A 309 -15.24 -22.99 -3.71
N GLY A 310 -13.93 -22.76 -3.82
CA GLY A 310 -12.89 -23.43 -3.08
C GLY A 310 -13.07 -23.34 -1.57
N THR A 311 -13.29 -22.14 -1.03
CA THR A 311 -13.50 -21.93 0.41
C THR A 311 -14.83 -22.50 0.88
N GLY A 312 -15.95 -22.13 0.26
CA GLY A 312 -17.29 -22.59 0.66
C GLY A 312 -17.47 -24.12 0.61
N CYS A 313 -16.70 -24.81 -0.24
CA CYS A 313 -16.75 -26.28 -0.35
C CYS A 313 -15.69 -27.01 0.47
N SER A 314 -14.68 -26.31 1.01
CA SER A 314 -13.58 -26.94 1.76
C SER A 314 -13.82 -27.06 3.26
N PHE A 315 -14.70 -26.25 3.82
CA PHE A 315 -15.09 -26.31 5.23
C PHE A 315 -16.36 -27.15 5.39
N GLY A 316 -16.31 -28.25 6.14
CA GLY A 316 -17.49 -29.05 6.47
C GLY A 316 -17.30 -29.84 7.76
N GLY A 317 -18.33 -29.88 8.62
CA GLY A 317 -18.32 -30.55 9.94
C GLY A 317 -18.28 -29.58 11.13
N GLY A 318 -18.25 -30.09 12.38
CA GLY A 318 -18.35 -29.29 13.62
C GLY A 318 -17.26 -28.23 13.87
N GLU A 319 -16.15 -28.25 13.12
CA GLU A 319 -15.16 -27.17 13.06
C GLU A 319 -15.71 -25.89 12.35
N GLU A 320 -16.88 -25.96 11.70
CA GLU A 320 -17.54 -24.86 10.97
C GLU A 320 -17.64 -23.58 11.81
N GLU A 321 -17.97 -23.70 13.09
CA GLU A 321 -18.29 -22.51 13.89
C GLU A 321 -17.06 -21.71 14.31
N TYR A 322 -15.90 -22.36 14.46
CA TYR A 322 -14.65 -21.69 14.76
C TYR A 322 -14.13 -20.94 13.52
N TRP A 323 -14.12 -21.59 12.37
CA TRP A 323 -13.69 -20.99 11.10
C TRP A 323 -14.59 -19.84 10.68
N LYS A 324 -15.91 -19.96 10.88
CA LYS A 324 -16.86 -18.87 10.66
C LYS A 324 -16.51 -17.63 11.50
N ARG A 325 -16.10 -17.80 12.76
CA ARG A 325 -15.74 -16.68 13.63
C ARG A 325 -14.42 -16.01 13.23
N ILE A 326 -13.40 -16.79 12.86
CA ILE A 326 -12.15 -16.24 12.28
C ILE A 326 -12.45 -15.48 10.99
N SER A 327 -13.26 -16.07 10.13
CA SER A 327 -13.65 -15.51 8.84
C SER A 327 -14.34 -14.15 9.01
N VAL A 328 -15.35 -14.10 9.88
CA VAL A 328 -16.03 -12.85 10.26
C VAL A 328 -15.04 -11.85 10.83
N SER A 329 -14.10 -12.28 11.67
CA SER A 329 -13.12 -11.36 12.25
C SER A 329 -12.20 -10.70 11.23
N VAL A 330 -11.69 -11.46 10.25
CA VAL A 330 -10.79 -10.92 9.22
C VAL A 330 -11.56 -9.96 8.31
N VAL A 331 -12.78 -10.31 7.90
CA VAL A 331 -13.66 -9.45 7.10
C VAL A 331 -13.95 -8.14 7.85
N MET A 332 -14.39 -8.24 9.10
CA MET A 332 -14.73 -7.07 9.92
C MET A 332 -13.50 -6.22 10.24
N THR A 333 -12.32 -6.83 10.40
CA THR A 333 -11.06 -6.08 10.50
C THR A 333 -10.80 -5.27 9.24
N GLY A 334 -10.95 -5.88 8.06
CA GLY A 334 -10.80 -5.17 6.79
C GLY A 334 -11.82 -4.04 6.59
N VAL A 335 -13.08 -4.28 6.96
CA VAL A 335 -14.16 -3.27 6.89
C VAL A 335 -13.90 -2.11 7.86
N LEU A 336 -13.55 -2.39 9.11
CA LEU A 336 -13.22 -1.35 10.09
C LEU A 336 -11.97 -0.58 9.66
N ALA A 337 -10.95 -1.27 9.13
CA ALA A 337 -9.77 -0.63 8.60
C ALA A 337 -10.07 0.23 7.36
N ALA A 338 -10.97 -0.21 6.46
CA ALA A 338 -11.48 0.56 5.32
C ALA A 338 -12.14 1.86 5.78
N PHE A 339 -12.87 1.80 6.88
CA PHE A 339 -13.56 2.95 7.45
C PHE A 339 -12.61 3.95 8.09
N VAL A 340 -11.67 3.46 8.90
CA VAL A 340 -10.82 4.28 9.78
C VAL A 340 -9.56 4.78 9.09
N PHE A 341 -8.90 3.93 8.31
CA PHE A 341 -7.58 4.24 7.76
C PHE A 341 -7.64 4.64 6.30
N PHE A 342 -6.69 5.48 5.92
CA PHE A 342 -6.44 5.83 4.54
C PHE A 342 -5.90 4.70 3.64
N PRO A 343 -4.93 3.86 4.07
CA PRO A 343 -4.29 2.91 3.16
C PRO A 343 -5.09 1.62 2.91
N SER A 344 -6.13 1.34 3.68
CA SER A 344 -6.94 0.12 3.54
C SER A 344 -7.60 0.03 2.16
N ALA A 345 -8.01 1.16 1.57
CA ALA A 345 -8.52 1.22 0.21
C ALA A 345 -7.44 1.36 -0.88
N ARG A 346 -6.20 1.75 -0.51
CA ARG A 346 -5.01 1.70 -1.41
C ARG A 346 -4.67 0.26 -1.81
N PHE A 347 -4.95 -0.71 -0.95
CA PHE A 347 -4.58 -2.11 -1.15
C PHE A 347 -5.83 -2.98 -1.23
N ARG A 348 -6.52 -2.85 -2.37
CA ARG A 348 -7.71 -3.62 -2.78
C ARG A 348 -7.43 -5.13 -2.92
N THR A 349 -6.19 -5.57 -2.63
CA THR A 349 -5.82 -6.95 -2.26
C THR A 349 -6.60 -7.50 -1.08
N ALA A 350 -7.12 -6.63 -0.21
CA ALA A 350 -7.90 -7.04 0.96
C ALA A 350 -9.30 -7.58 0.62
N VAL A 351 -9.79 -7.35 -0.62
CA VAL A 351 -11.01 -7.97 -1.16
C VAL A 351 -10.90 -9.49 -1.11
N ILE A 352 -9.72 -10.02 -1.39
CA ILE A 352 -9.48 -11.44 -1.59
C ILE A 352 -9.73 -12.24 -0.29
N PRO A 353 -9.09 -11.92 0.86
CA PRO A 353 -9.46 -12.53 2.14
C PRO A 353 -10.92 -12.29 2.52
N ALA A 354 -11.44 -11.07 2.36
CA ALA A 354 -12.81 -10.74 2.76
C ALA A 354 -13.84 -11.60 2.01
N PHE A 355 -13.63 -11.78 0.72
CA PHE A 355 -14.43 -12.58 -0.16
C PHE A 355 -14.40 -14.09 0.16
N TRP A 356 -13.20 -14.65 0.39
CA TRP A 356 -13.02 -16.05 0.78
C TRP A 356 -13.76 -16.41 2.07
N PHE A 357 -13.77 -15.48 3.00
CA PHE A 357 -14.30 -15.63 4.35
C PHE A 357 -15.79 -15.27 4.46
N LEU A 358 -16.30 -14.42 3.58
CA LEU A 358 -17.75 -14.28 3.38
C LEU A 358 -18.34 -15.59 2.82
N ALA A 359 -17.66 -16.23 1.87
CA ALA A 359 -18.08 -17.50 1.27
C ALA A 359 -17.96 -18.70 2.21
N SER A 360 -17.03 -18.68 3.19
CA SER A 360 -16.86 -19.77 4.17
C SER A 360 -18.00 -19.88 5.19
N GLY A 361 -18.80 -18.82 5.35
CA GLY A 361 -19.96 -18.80 6.25
C GLY A 361 -21.19 -19.55 5.73
N CYS A 362 -21.16 -20.04 4.49
CA CYS A 362 -22.32 -20.64 3.82
C CYS A 362 -22.36 -22.17 4.01
N THR A 363 -23.11 -22.60 5.03
CA THR A 363 -23.26 -24.01 5.43
C THR A 363 -24.48 -24.68 4.78
N GLY A 364 -24.49 -26.02 4.75
CA GLY A 364 -25.63 -26.82 4.27
C GLY A 364 -25.37 -27.63 3.00
N SER A 365 -26.44 -27.95 2.25
CA SER A 365 -26.38 -28.80 1.05
C SER A 365 -25.44 -28.26 -0.03
N THR A 366 -24.98 -29.11 -0.95
CA THR A 366 -24.12 -28.71 -2.09
C THR A 366 -24.64 -27.49 -2.83
N ARG A 367 -25.97 -27.39 -3.02
CA ARG A 367 -26.63 -26.23 -3.64
C ARG A 367 -26.50 -24.96 -2.80
N ARG A 368 -26.63 -25.04 -1.47
CA ARG A 368 -26.42 -23.90 -0.56
C ARG A 368 -24.96 -23.45 -0.51
N ARG A 369 -24.01 -24.38 -0.56
CA ARG A 369 -22.57 -24.04 -0.66
C ARG A 369 -22.23 -23.34 -1.97
N LEU A 370 -22.80 -23.81 -3.09
CA LEU A 370 -22.62 -23.18 -4.40
C LEU A 370 -23.25 -21.78 -4.46
N LEU A 371 -24.50 -21.62 -4.04
CA LEU A 371 -25.16 -20.31 -3.96
C LEU A 371 -24.46 -19.37 -2.97
N GLY A 372 -23.96 -19.93 -1.87
CA GLY A 372 -23.22 -19.21 -0.84
C GLY A 372 -21.85 -18.70 -1.28
N GLY A 373 -21.16 -19.42 -2.16
CA GLY A 373 -19.95 -18.92 -2.82
C GLY A 373 -20.27 -17.94 -3.97
N ALA A 374 -21.39 -18.12 -4.67
CA ALA A 374 -21.78 -17.26 -5.79
C ALA A 374 -22.25 -15.86 -5.33
N ALA A 375 -22.93 -15.75 -4.18
CA ALA A 375 -23.49 -14.49 -3.71
C ALA A 375 -22.43 -13.41 -3.37
N PRO A 376 -21.34 -13.70 -2.62
CA PRO A 376 -20.26 -12.74 -2.44
C PRO A 376 -19.60 -12.33 -3.77
N ALA A 377 -19.59 -13.23 -4.76
CA ALA A 377 -18.92 -12.97 -6.03
C ALA A 377 -19.75 -12.02 -6.88
N ALA A 378 -21.06 -12.27 -6.93
CA ALA A 378 -22.02 -11.38 -7.54
C ALA A 378 -22.03 -10.00 -6.85
N LEU A 379 -21.96 -9.94 -5.52
CA LEU A 379 -21.90 -8.68 -4.78
C LEU A 379 -20.67 -7.85 -5.18
N ILE A 380 -19.49 -8.45 -5.24
CA ILE A 380 -18.27 -7.75 -5.66
C ILE A 380 -18.41 -7.26 -7.09
N VAL A 381 -18.85 -8.12 -8.02
CA VAL A 381 -19.04 -7.72 -9.42
C VAL A 381 -20.04 -6.56 -9.51
N LEU A 382 -21.18 -6.63 -8.83
CA LEU A 382 -22.17 -5.55 -8.78
C LEU A 382 -21.57 -4.26 -8.21
N LEU A 383 -20.92 -4.32 -7.05
CA LEU A 383 -20.26 -3.15 -6.46
C LEU A 383 -19.19 -2.58 -7.39
N SER A 384 -18.46 -3.41 -8.13
CA SER A 384 -17.44 -2.96 -9.07
C SER A 384 -18.01 -2.28 -10.31
N LEU A 385 -19.19 -2.70 -10.73
CA LEU A 385 -19.89 -2.11 -11.87
C LEU A 385 -20.52 -0.75 -11.51
N PHE A 386 -20.90 -0.54 -10.25
CA PHE A 386 -21.68 0.61 -9.82
C PHE A 386 -20.99 1.54 -8.82
N HIS A 387 -19.88 1.12 -8.20
CA HIS A 387 -19.15 1.89 -7.20
C HIS A 387 -17.66 1.91 -7.53
N THR A 388 -17.19 3.07 -7.98
CA THR A 388 -15.76 3.34 -8.17
C THR A 388 -15.16 3.89 -6.89
N TYR A 389 -13.89 3.56 -6.63
CA TYR A 389 -13.18 4.10 -5.49
C TYR A 389 -13.21 5.64 -5.51
N PRO A 390 -13.49 6.30 -4.38
CA PRO A 390 -13.60 7.76 -4.30
C PRO A 390 -12.31 8.54 -4.57
N GLY A 391 -11.14 7.90 -4.62
CA GLY A 391 -9.90 8.59 -4.97
C GLY A 391 -9.79 8.82 -6.47
N MET A 392 -9.46 10.06 -6.85
CA MET A 392 -9.24 10.46 -8.23
C MET A 392 -8.11 9.64 -8.84
N GLU A 393 -8.41 9.05 -10.00
CA GLU A 393 -7.37 8.49 -10.86
C GLU A 393 -6.58 9.65 -11.46
N ARG A 394 -5.26 9.53 -11.47
CA ARG A 394 -4.40 10.44 -12.23
C ARG A 394 -3.76 9.65 -13.36
N PRO A 395 -4.43 9.63 -14.53
CA PRO A 395 -3.87 8.92 -15.66
C PRO A 395 -2.57 9.61 -16.07
N GLY A 396 -1.54 8.84 -16.39
CA GLY A 396 -0.21 9.37 -16.67
C GLY A 396 0.64 9.71 -15.44
N LEU A 397 0.18 9.43 -14.21
CA LEU A 397 1.00 9.63 -13.00
C LEU A 397 2.31 8.84 -13.06
N THR A 398 2.26 7.60 -13.55
CA THR A 398 3.49 6.79 -13.71
C THR A 398 4.47 7.43 -14.70
N ALA A 399 3.97 8.09 -15.74
CA ALA A 399 4.79 8.80 -16.71
C ALA A 399 5.36 10.12 -16.15
N VAL A 400 4.60 10.88 -15.37
CA VAL A 400 5.14 12.06 -14.67
C VAL A 400 6.28 11.69 -13.74
N LEU A 401 6.15 10.58 -13.01
CA LEU A 401 7.19 10.13 -12.09
C LEU A 401 8.40 9.55 -12.83
N ALA A 402 8.20 8.83 -13.93
CA ALA A 402 9.28 8.46 -14.86
C ALA A 402 10.01 9.69 -15.41
N ALA A 403 9.28 10.76 -15.76
CA ALA A 403 9.91 12.01 -16.19
C ALA A 403 10.77 12.65 -15.09
N GLN A 404 10.27 12.69 -13.86
CA GLN A 404 11.04 13.19 -12.69
C GLN A 404 12.31 12.37 -12.47
N HIS A 405 12.24 11.07 -12.68
CA HIS A 405 13.38 10.20 -12.58
C HIS A 405 14.43 10.48 -13.66
N GLU A 406 14.05 10.44 -14.94
CA GLU A 406 14.98 10.73 -16.05
C GLU A 406 15.59 12.12 -15.93
N LEU A 407 14.84 13.08 -15.38
CA LEU A 407 15.35 14.40 -15.04
C LEU A 407 16.48 14.33 -14.02
N SER A 408 16.33 13.52 -12.97
CA SER A 408 17.33 13.35 -11.90
C SER A 408 18.61 12.66 -12.38
N THR A 409 18.51 11.78 -13.37
CA THR A 409 19.67 11.12 -14.01
C THR A 409 20.30 11.94 -15.13
N GLY A 410 19.71 13.09 -15.46
CA GLY A 410 20.18 14.01 -16.49
C GLY A 410 19.76 13.64 -17.91
N ASN A 411 18.93 12.62 -18.10
CA ASN A 411 18.37 12.24 -19.39
C ASN A 411 17.17 13.14 -19.76
N LEU A 412 17.48 14.37 -20.14
CA LEU A 412 16.48 15.40 -20.42
C LEU A 412 15.53 15.01 -21.57
N GLY A 413 16.03 14.26 -22.57
CA GLY A 413 15.24 13.81 -23.72
C GLY A 413 14.12 12.85 -23.32
N ALA A 414 14.47 11.76 -22.63
CA ALA A 414 13.48 10.79 -22.14
C ALA A 414 12.49 11.44 -21.15
N SER A 415 12.97 12.38 -20.32
CA SER A 415 12.10 13.13 -19.41
C SER A 415 11.00 13.91 -20.18
N PHE A 416 11.32 14.56 -21.29
CA PHE A 416 10.31 15.22 -22.15
C PHE A 416 9.32 14.22 -22.74
N GLU A 417 9.79 13.08 -23.26
CA GLU A 417 8.92 12.04 -23.83
C GLU A 417 7.91 11.51 -22.79
N TYR A 418 8.35 11.29 -21.56
CA TYR A 418 7.47 10.86 -20.48
C TYR A 418 6.49 11.95 -20.02
N LEU A 419 6.87 13.23 -20.05
CA LEU A 419 5.91 14.32 -19.80
C LEU A 419 4.86 14.39 -20.90
N ASP A 420 5.24 14.18 -22.16
CA ASP A 420 4.30 14.15 -23.28
C ASP A 420 3.37 12.92 -23.20
N ASP A 421 3.88 11.74 -22.80
CA ASP A 421 3.05 10.57 -22.51
C ASP A 421 2.04 10.88 -21.38
N ALA A 422 2.51 11.48 -20.29
CA ALA A 422 1.65 11.85 -19.17
C ALA A 422 0.50 12.76 -19.62
N VAL A 423 0.80 13.80 -20.41
CA VAL A 423 -0.19 14.71 -20.97
C VAL A 423 -1.15 13.98 -21.91
N SER A 424 -0.64 13.08 -22.76
CA SER A 424 -1.46 12.30 -23.71
C SER A 424 -2.46 11.38 -23.00
N ARG A 425 -2.06 10.86 -21.84
CA ARG A 425 -2.90 10.04 -20.95
C ARG A 425 -3.86 10.89 -20.13
N GLY A 426 -3.71 12.20 -20.13
CA GLY A 426 -4.60 13.15 -19.48
C GLY A 426 -4.15 13.57 -18.08
N PHE A 427 -2.87 13.40 -17.74
CA PHE A 427 -2.35 13.87 -16.46
C PHE A 427 -2.50 15.38 -16.32
N ARG A 428 -2.97 15.81 -15.14
CA ARG A 428 -3.08 17.21 -14.74
C ARG A 428 -2.68 17.32 -13.28
N GLY A 429 -1.86 18.32 -12.95
CA GLY A 429 -1.43 18.59 -11.58
C GLY A 429 -0.20 19.48 -11.53
N ALA A 430 0.07 20.04 -10.36
CA ALA A 430 1.22 20.91 -10.15
C ALA A 430 2.56 20.18 -10.38
N ASP A 431 2.60 18.87 -10.13
CA ASP A 431 3.77 18.00 -10.37
C ASP A 431 4.29 18.09 -11.81
N LEU A 432 3.38 18.03 -12.79
CA LEU A 432 3.72 18.08 -14.21
C LEU A 432 4.45 19.39 -14.56
N HIS A 433 3.89 20.51 -14.11
CA HIS A 433 4.44 21.85 -14.36
C HIS A 433 5.74 22.08 -13.58
N ASN A 434 5.84 21.56 -12.36
CA ASN A 434 7.07 21.61 -11.56
C ASN A 434 8.23 20.87 -12.25
N ILE A 435 8.00 19.63 -12.71
CA ILE A 435 9.01 18.83 -13.41
C ILE A 435 9.38 19.48 -14.74
N ARG A 436 8.38 19.93 -15.51
CA ARG A 436 8.60 20.61 -16.79
C ARG A 436 9.41 21.90 -16.60
N GLY A 437 9.14 22.66 -15.54
CA GLY A 437 9.87 23.88 -15.19
C GLY A 437 11.34 23.62 -14.91
N ALA A 438 11.63 22.58 -14.12
CA ALA A 438 13.01 22.14 -13.84
C ALA A 438 13.73 21.66 -15.11
N LEU A 439 13.06 20.82 -15.90
CA LEU A 439 13.57 20.28 -17.16
C LEU A 439 13.91 21.39 -18.18
N LEU A 440 13.01 22.36 -18.36
CA LEU A 440 13.24 23.52 -19.23
C LEU A 440 14.37 24.42 -18.75
N SER A 441 14.46 24.64 -17.42
CA SER A 441 15.54 25.42 -16.81
C SER A 441 16.90 24.78 -17.07
N LEU A 442 17.02 23.46 -16.87
CA LEU A 442 18.24 22.69 -17.13
C LEU A 442 18.58 22.61 -18.62
N SER A 443 17.57 22.65 -19.50
CA SER A 443 17.74 22.70 -20.96
C SER A 443 18.10 24.10 -21.49
N GLY A 444 18.31 25.10 -20.62
CA GLY A 444 18.64 26.47 -20.99
C GLY A 444 17.45 27.33 -21.45
N ARG A 445 16.23 26.79 -21.44
CA ARG A 445 14.97 27.50 -21.77
C ARG A 445 14.41 28.22 -20.54
N ARG A 446 15.21 29.14 -20.01
CA ARG A 446 15.07 29.77 -18.69
C ARG A 446 13.72 30.43 -18.47
N VAL A 447 13.28 31.28 -19.41
CA VAL A 447 12.02 32.04 -19.31
C VAL A 447 10.81 31.10 -19.27
N GLU A 448 10.84 30.06 -20.10
CA GLU A 448 9.77 29.07 -20.16
C GLU A 448 9.73 28.20 -18.89
N GLY A 449 10.90 27.81 -18.36
CA GLY A 449 11.00 27.07 -17.10
C GLY A 449 10.41 27.83 -15.92
N LEU A 450 10.74 29.12 -15.78
CA LEU A 450 10.12 29.98 -14.76
C LEU A 450 8.61 30.15 -14.96
N GLY A 451 8.14 30.17 -16.21
CA GLY A 451 6.72 30.18 -16.54
C GLY A 451 6.00 28.93 -16.03
N GLU A 452 6.58 27.76 -16.22
CA GLU A 452 5.99 26.50 -15.75
C GLU A 452 5.98 26.39 -14.22
N PHE A 453 6.99 26.85 -13.49
CA PHE A 453 6.93 26.92 -12.03
C PHE A 453 5.79 27.81 -11.52
N ARG A 454 5.53 28.96 -12.18
CA ARG A 454 4.40 29.82 -11.83
C ARG A 454 3.07 29.13 -12.06
N ARG A 455 2.92 28.40 -13.17
CA ARG A 455 1.72 27.57 -13.44
C ARG A 455 1.55 26.45 -12.41
N ALA A 456 2.64 25.89 -11.90
CA ALA A 456 2.58 24.92 -10.81
C ALA A 456 2.05 25.58 -9.52
N LEU A 457 2.54 26.78 -9.18
CA LEU A 457 2.09 27.56 -8.01
C LEU A 457 0.64 28.08 -8.12
N GLU A 458 0.13 28.31 -9.33
CA GLU A 458 -1.29 28.63 -9.55
C GLU A 458 -2.20 27.49 -9.06
N SER A 459 -1.72 26.24 -9.10
CA SER A 459 -2.46 25.07 -8.65
C SER A 459 -2.14 24.63 -7.22
N ALA A 460 -0.92 24.87 -6.74
CA ALA A 460 -0.44 24.44 -5.42
C ALA A 460 0.41 25.55 -4.77
N PRO A 461 -0.22 26.63 -4.28
CA PRO A 461 0.48 27.82 -3.79
C PRO A 461 1.22 27.59 -2.47
N GLU A 462 0.82 26.60 -1.68
CA GLU A 462 1.46 26.26 -0.40
C GLU A 462 2.40 25.05 -0.52
N SER A 463 2.83 24.68 -1.74
CA SER A 463 3.79 23.60 -1.93
C SER A 463 5.23 24.06 -1.66
N PRO A 464 5.87 23.63 -0.55
CA PRO A 464 7.25 24.01 -0.25
C PRO A 464 8.23 23.54 -1.34
N THR A 465 7.95 22.40 -1.98
CA THR A 465 8.78 21.82 -3.04
C THR A 465 8.80 22.66 -4.31
N ILE A 466 7.66 23.23 -4.71
CA ILE A 466 7.61 24.11 -5.89
C ILE A 466 8.36 25.41 -5.61
N TRP A 467 8.15 26.01 -4.43
CA TRP A 467 8.89 27.20 -4.00
C TRP A 467 10.40 26.97 -3.95
N LYS A 468 10.83 25.80 -3.45
CA LYS A 468 12.23 25.38 -3.44
C LYS A 468 12.82 25.31 -4.86
N ASN A 469 12.16 24.60 -5.76
CA ASN A 469 12.63 24.43 -7.14
C ASN A 469 12.66 25.77 -7.89
N LEU A 470 11.67 26.62 -7.65
CA LEU A 470 11.65 27.99 -8.17
C LEU A 470 12.83 28.80 -7.63
N ALA A 471 13.12 28.74 -6.33
CA ALA A 471 14.25 29.45 -5.73
C ALA A 471 15.59 29.04 -6.37
N VAL A 472 15.82 27.73 -6.51
CA VAL A 472 17.03 27.19 -7.14
C VAL A 472 17.12 27.62 -8.61
N SER A 473 16.02 27.56 -9.37
CA SER A 473 16.02 27.99 -10.77
C SER A 473 16.29 29.50 -10.89
N LEU A 474 15.64 30.35 -10.09
CA LEU A 474 15.89 31.80 -10.08
C LEU A 474 17.35 32.12 -9.75
N TRP A 475 17.94 31.38 -8.81
CA TRP A 475 19.35 31.51 -8.45
C TRP A 475 20.27 31.25 -9.64
N SER A 476 20.10 30.11 -10.32
CA SER A 476 20.88 29.73 -11.50
C SER A 476 20.70 30.71 -12.67
N ASN A 477 19.61 31.47 -12.66
CA ASN A 477 19.30 32.50 -13.64
C ASN A 477 19.83 33.90 -13.28
N GLY A 478 20.48 34.08 -12.13
CA GLY A 478 21.00 35.37 -11.66
C GLY A 478 19.93 36.29 -11.07
N LEU A 479 18.70 35.81 -10.88
CA LEU A 479 17.58 36.54 -10.28
C LEU A 479 17.62 36.39 -8.76
N TYR A 480 18.72 36.84 -8.15
CA TYR A 480 19.05 36.53 -6.75
C TYR A 480 18.02 37.05 -5.74
N ARG A 481 17.46 38.24 -5.96
CA ARG A 481 16.46 38.83 -5.05
C ARG A 481 15.17 38.01 -5.00
N GLU A 482 14.68 37.60 -6.17
CA GLU A 482 13.47 36.78 -6.29
C GLU A 482 13.73 35.35 -5.78
N SER A 483 14.94 34.83 -5.99
CA SER A 483 15.37 33.52 -5.45
C SER A 483 15.31 33.48 -3.92
N VAL A 484 15.82 34.50 -3.24
CA VAL A 484 15.77 34.60 -1.76
C VAL A 484 14.33 34.64 -1.26
N GLU A 485 13.44 35.37 -1.94
CA GLU A 485 12.02 35.43 -1.59
C GLU A 485 11.34 34.06 -1.74
N ALA A 486 11.58 33.36 -2.85
CA ALA A 486 11.07 32.00 -3.06
C ALA A 486 11.61 31.01 -2.00
N ALA A 487 12.90 31.12 -1.65
CA ALA A 487 13.51 30.28 -0.62
C ALA A 487 12.88 30.52 0.77
N ARG A 488 12.53 31.77 1.10
CA ARG A 488 11.82 32.10 2.34
C ARG A 488 10.44 31.48 2.41
N ASN A 489 9.68 31.53 1.31
CA ASN A 489 8.37 30.89 1.24
C ASN A 489 8.49 29.38 1.46
N ALA A 490 9.47 28.73 0.81
CA ALA A 490 9.72 27.30 1.00
C ALA A 490 10.02 26.95 2.46
N VAL A 491 10.90 27.71 3.13
CA VAL A 491 11.26 27.48 4.55
C VAL A 491 10.14 27.83 5.52
N HIS A 492 9.31 28.82 5.19
CA HIS A 492 8.14 29.16 5.99
C HIS A 492 7.13 28.01 6.00
N LEU A 493 6.90 27.39 4.84
CA LEU A 493 5.98 26.26 4.67
C LEU A 493 6.57 24.95 5.20
N ASN A 494 7.88 24.73 5.03
CA ASN A 494 8.59 23.57 5.58
C ASN A 494 9.94 24.00 6.20
N PRO A 495 10.01 24.15 7.54
CA PRO A 495 11.22 24.56 8.23
C PRO A 495 12.43 23.63 8.02
N LEU A 496 12.23 22.36 7.65
CA LEU A 496 13.31 21.40 7.39
C LEU A 496 14.15 21.78 6.16
N LEU A 497 13.58 22.56 5.23
CA LEU A 497 14.29 23.02 4.03
C LEU A 497 15.32 24.11 4.31
N ARG A 498 15.40 24.61 5.55
CA ARG A 498 16.30 25.72 5.90
C ARG A 498 17.77 25.37 5.65
N GLU A 499 18.19 24.17 5.98
CA GLU A 499 19.57 23.73 5.79
C GLU A 499 19.91 23.59 4.30
N GLU A 500 19.03 22.93 3.54
CA GLU A 500 19.17 22.76 2.07
C GLU A 500 19.24 24.12 1.35
N LEU A 501 18.43 25.09 1.76
CA LEU A 501 18.34 26.42 1.15
C LEU A 501 19.30 27.46 1.76
N ALA A 502 20.11 27.09 2.75
CA ALA A 502 21.05 28.00 3.39
C ALA A 502 21.96 28.76 2.40
N PRO A 503 22.51 28.14 1.33
CA PRO A 503 23.35 28.87 0.37
C PRO A 503 22.65 30.03 -0.36
N ILE A 504 21.33 29.92 -0.55
CA ILE A 504 20.49 30.97 -1.15
C ILE A 504 20.14 32.01 -0.10
N LEU A 505 19.77 31.57 1.11
CA LEU A 505 19.31 32.44 2.20
C LEU A 505 20.42 33.31 2.82
N VAL A 506 21.64 32.78 2.96
CA VAL A 506 22.77 33.48 3.61
C VAL A 506 23.28 34.66 2.76
N ARG A 507 23.24 34.56 1.43
CA ARG A 507 23.68 35.63 0.52
C ARG A 507 22.73 36.84 0.49
N GLU A 508 21.67 36.84 1.29
CA GLU A 508 20.89 38.04 1.58
C GLU A 508 21.73 39.13 2.24
N GLU A 509 22.67 38.76 3.12
CA GLU A 509 23.50 39.71 3.86
C GLU A 509 24.51 40.42 2.94
N ASP A 510 24.87 39.80 1.81
CA ASP A 510 25.77 40.37 0.79
C ASP A 510 25.04 41.21 -0.28
N LEU A 511 23.71 41.12 -0.34
CA LEU A 511 22.86 41.80 -1.34
C LEU A 511 22.13 43.04 -0.80
N ARG A 512 22.25 43.32 0.51
CA ARG A 512 21.84 44.59 1.15
C ARG A 512 22.99 45.58 1.13
#